data_AF-A0A7W4E2B3-F1
#
_entry.id   AF-A0A7W4E2B3-F1
#
_cell.length_a   1.000
_cell.length_b   1.000
_cell.length_c   1.000
_cell.angle_alpha   90.00
_cell.angle_beta   90.00
_cell.angle_gamma   90.00
#
_symmetry.space_group_name_H-M   'P 1'
#
loop_
_entity.id
_entity.type
_entity.pdbx_description
1 polymer ?
#
loop_
_entity_poly.entity_id
_entity_poly.type
_entity_poly.pdbx_seq_one_letter_code
_entity_poly.pdbx_strand_id
1 'polypeptide(L)'
;MNIKEFIVDNLVLLYKGSFSQKLLASAQLSLAPAAALTLTERISGWYVESEFFLFCLCVVLAIDHILDSYVHLIILKDFTFKGNLKELITKLSIISMGFIILSVINKVLEPIEFFKSYFSVLVQLMVILYPGATALTNMSVVTGGRFPPSGLLDKIKNFHNSGDIDDLKSKKDEK
;
A
#
# COMPACT_ATOMS: atom_id res chain seq x y z
N MET A 1 17.28 -29.02 -16.13
CA MET A 1 15.95 -29.60 -16.41
C MET A 1 14.97 -28.46 -16.54
N ASN A 2 14.33 -28.33 -17.71
CA ASN A 2 13.33 -27.30 -17.97
C ASN A 2 11.97 -27.73 -17.36
N ILE A 3 11.04 -26.79 -17.14
CA ILE A 3 9.72 -27.05 -16.53
C ILE A 3 8.91 -28.08 -17.33
N LYS A 4 9.04 -28.06 -18.67
CA LYS A 4 8.40 -29.03 -19.55
C LYS A 4 8.92 -30.44 -19.32
N GLU A 5 10.23 -30.59 -19.19
CA GLU A 5 10.89 -31.87 -18.92
C GLU A 5 10.49 -32.37 -17.53
N PHE A 6 10.54 -31.49 -16.51
CA PHE A 6 10.07 -31.81 -15.16
C PHE A 6 8.64 -32.34 -15.12
N ILE A 7 7.71 -31.69 -15.84
CA ILE A 7 6.30 -32.12 -15.89
C ILE A 7 6.18 -33.46 -16.62
N VAL A 8 6.78 -33.61 -17.80
CA VAL A 8 6.67 -34.83 -18.61
C VAL A 8 7.30 -36.02 -17.89
N ASP A 9 8.47 -35.87 -17.30
CA ASP A 9 9.18 -36.94 -16.60
C ASP A 9 8.40 -37.42 -15.38
N ASN A 10 7.82 -36.48 -14.59
CA ASN A 10 6.99 -36.84 -13.45
C ASN A 10 5.66 -37.48 -13.86
N LEU A 11 5.05 -37.08 -14.98
CA LEU A 11 3.86 -37.75 -15.52
C LEU A 11 4.16 -39.17 -15.99
N VAL A 12 5.33 -39.39 -16.61
CA VAL A 12 5.79 -40.74 -17.01
C VAL A 12 6.04 -41.61 -15.78
N LEU A 13 6.66 -41.08 -14.72
CA LEU A 13 6.86 -41.78 -13.45
C LEU A 13 5.55 -42.12 -12.74
N LEU A 14 4.55 -41.24 -12.80
CA LEU A 14 3.20 -41.50 -12.30
C LEU A 14 2.51 -42.66 -13.03
N TYR A 15 2.70 -42.75 -14.35
CA TYR A 15 2.10 -43.80 -15.16
C TYR A 15 2.82 -45.15 -15.00
N LYS A 16 4.15 -45.16 -15.18
CA LYS A 16 4.97 -46.39 -15.29
C LYS A 16 5.82 -46.75 -14.07
N GLY A 17 6.00 -45.84 -13.11
CA GLY A 17 6.88 -46.05 -11.96
C GLY A 17 6.36 -47.05 -10.93
N SER A 18 7.23 -47.47 -10.01
CA SER A 18 6.85 -48.23 -8.81
C SER A 18 5.99 -47.39 -7.86
N PHE A 19 5.32 -48.02 -6.89
CA PHE A 19 4.47 -47.31 -5.93
C PHE A 19 5.16 -46.10 -5.28
N SER A 20 6.41 -46.26 -4.81
CA SER A 20 7.19 -45.16 -4.22
C SER A 20 7.52 -44.05 -5.22
N GLN A 21 7.79 -44.39 -6.48
CA GLN A 21 8.04 -43.41 -7.54
C GLN A 21 6.77 -42.63 -7.90
N LYS A 22 5.61 -43.30 -7.92
CA LYS A 22 4.31 -42.64 -8.13
C LYS A 22 3.98 -41.67 -7.01
N LEU A 23 4.25 -42.05 -5.76
CA LEU A 23 4.05 -41.19 -4.59
C LEU A 23 4.97 -39.96 -4.64
N LEU A 24 6.25 -40.13 -4.94
CA LEU A 24 7.20 -39.02 -5.08
C LEU A 24 6.85 -38.09 -6.25
N ALA A 25 6.51 -38.64 -7.43
CA ALA A 25 6.12 -37.84 -8.59
C ALA A 25 4.81 -37.06 -8.34
N SER A 26 3.85 -37.65 -7.62
CA SER A 26 2.63 -36.96 -7.18
C SER A 26 2.94 -35.78 -6.26
N ALA A 27 3.82 -36.00 -5.27
CA ALA A 27 4.26 -34.93 -4.37
C ALA A 27 4.96 -33.82 -5.17
N GLN A 28 5.93 -34.14 -6.01
CA GLN A 28 6.69 -33.17 -6.81
C GLN A 28 5.80 -32.33 -7.75
N LEU A 29 4.84 -32.95 -8.44
CA LEU A 29 3.89 -32.22 -9.30
C LEU A 29 2.92 -31.34 -8.51
N SER A 30 2.55 -31.75 -7.29
CA SER A 30 1.61 -31.00 -6.45
C SER A 30 2.22 -29.77 -5.78
N LEU A 31 3.53 -29.78 -5.51
CA LEU A 31 4.23 -28.73 -4.76
C LEU A 31 4.19 -27.36 -5.45
N ALA A 32 4.42 -27.29 -6.77
CA ALA A 32 4.43 -26.01 -7.48
C ALA A 32 3.04 -25.34 -7.54
N PRO A 33 1.95 -26.05 -7.94
CA PRO A 33 0.59 -25.53 -7.82
C PRO A 33 0.20 -25.19 -6.38
N ALA A 34 0.57 -26.00 -5.38
CA ALA A 34 0.25 -25.75 -3.98
C ALA A 34 0.92 -24.47 -3.46
N ALA A 35 2.20 -24.25 -3.79
CA ALA A 35 2.91 -23.02 -3.43
C ALA A 35 2.28 -21.79 -4.10
N ALA A 36 1.94 -21.88 -5.39
CA ALA A 36 1.26 -20.81 -6.12
C ALA A 36 -0.10 -20.49 -5.51
N LEU A 37 -0.93 -21.50 -5.24
CA LEU A 37 -2.24 -21.34 -4.61
C LEU A 37 -2.12 -20.70 -3.22
N THR A 38 -1.19 -21.19 -2.40
CA THR A 38 -0.95 -20.63 -1.05
C THR A 38 -0.59 -19.15 -1.15
N LEU A 39 0.30 -18.78 -2.07
CA LEU A 39 0.68 -17.37 -2.26
C LEU A 39 -0.52 -16.53 -2.71
N THR A 40 -1.30 -17.02 -3.67
CA THR A 40 -2.50 -16.34 -4.16
C THR A 40 -3.54 -16.15 -3.07
N GLU A 41 -3.80 -17.18 -2.25
CA GLU A 41 -4.73 -17.10 -1.12
C GLU A 41 -4.27 -16.06 -0.09
N ARG A 42 -2.97 -16.01 0.22
CA ARG A 42 -2.41 -15.03 1.17
C ARG A 42 -2.52 -13.60 0.64
N ILE A 43 -2.16 -13.37 -0.62
CA ILE A 43 -2.26 -12.05 -1.25
C ILE A 43 -3.72 -11.61 -1.35
N SER A 44 -4.60 -12.52 -1.78
CA SER A 44 -6.04 -12.23 -1.93
C SER A 44 -6.69 -11.94 -0.57
N GLY A 45 -6.34 -12.70 0.47
CA GLY A 45 -6.81 -12.45 1.83
C GLY A 45 -6.41 -11.06 2.33
N TRP A 46 -5.14 -10.69 2.19
CA TRP A 46 -4.66 -9.35 2.55
C TRP A 46 -5.36 -8.23 1.76
N TYR A 47 -5.60 -8.46 0.46
CA TYR A 47 -6.32 -7.50 -0.37
C TYR A 47 -7.77 -7.32 0.11
N VAL A 48 -8.50 -8.40 0.38
CA VAL A 48 -9.89 -8.33 0.86
C VAL A 48 -9.98 -7.61 2.20
N GLU A 49 -9.05 -7.88 3.13
CA GLU A 49 -8.98 -7.18 4.43
C GLU A 49 -8.72 -5.67 4.28
N SER A 50 -8.02 -5.27 3.22
CA SER A 50 -7.59 -3.88 3.00
C SER A 50 -8.35 -3.15 1.88
N GLU A 51 -9.36 -3.80 1.26
CA GLU A 51 -9.94 -3.37 0.00
C GLU A 51 -10.48 -1.93 0.06
N PHE A 52 -11.30 -1.65 1.08
CA PHE A 52 -11.91 -0.33 1.24
C PHE A 52 -10.86 0.77 1.50
N PHE A 53 -9.83 0.46 2.27
CA PHE A 53 -8.73 1.40 2.52
C PHE A 53 -7.94 1.68 1.23
N LEU A 54 -7.59 0.64 0.47
CA LEU A 54 -6.91 0.76 -0.82
C LEU A 54 -7.74 1.55 -1.83
N PHE A 55 -9.06 1.32 -1.86
CA PHE A 55 -9.97 2.11 -2.69
C PHE A 55 -9.93 3.60 -2.30
N CYS A 56 -10.08 3.92 -1.01
CA CYS A 56 -9.99 5.30 -0.54
C CYS A 56 -8.63 5.94 -0.86
N LEU A 57 -7.54 5.19 -0.70
CA LEU A 57 -6.18 5.63 -1.01
C LEU A 57 -6.02 5.97 -2.50
N CYS A 58 -6.56 5.14 -3.39
CA CYS A 58 -6.60 5.42 -4.83
C CYS A 58 -7.41 6.69 -5.15
N VAL A 59 -8.53 6.91 -4.47
CA VAL A 59 -9.33 8.13 -4.63
C VAL A 59 -8.53 9.36 -4.18
N VAL A 60 -7.87 9.30 -3.02
CA VAL A 60 -7.02 10.40 -2.52
C VAL A 60 -5.87 10.68 -3.48
N LEU A 61 -5.22 9.65 -4.03
CA LEU A 61 -4.18 9.79 -5.04
C LEU A 61 -4.67 10.45 -6.33
N ALA A 62 -5.87 10.10 -6.79
CA ALA A 62 -6.47 10.72 -7.95
C ALA A 62 -6.76 12.21 -7.69
N ILE A 63 -7.31 12.55 -6.54
CA ILE A 63 -7.58 13.94 -6.13
C ILE A 63 -6.27 14.73 -6.03
N ASP A 64 -5.25 14.18 -5.35
CA ASP A 64 -3.91 14.76 -5.25
C ASP A 64 -3.36 15.09 -6.63
N HIS A 65 -3.34 14.12 -7.54
CA HIS A 65 -2.78 14.29 -8.88
C HIS A 65 -3.55 15.33 -9.72
N ILE A 66 -4.88 15.35 -9.62
CA ILE A 66 -5.72 16.34 -10.32
C ILE A 66 -5.43 17.75 -9.80
N LEU A 67 -5.39 17.92 -8.47
CA LEU A 67 -5.13 19.22 -7.85
C LEU A 67 -3.73 19.71 -8.15
N ASP A 68 -2.75 18.83 -8.06
CA ASP A 68 -1.36 19.15 -8.37
C ASP A 68 -1.20 19.59 -9.82
N SER A 69 -1.78 18.83 -10.76
CA SER A 69 -1.82 19.20 -12.17
C SER A 69 -2.50 20.56 -12.38
N TYR A 70 -3.62 20.83 -11.70
CA TYR A 70 -4.33 22.09 -11.80
C TYR A 70 -3.50 23.28 -11.26
N VAL A 71 -2.91 23.13 -10.08
CA VAL A 71 -2.08 24.18 -9.45
C VAL A 71 -0.90 24.51 -10.33
N HIS A 72 -0.15 23.52 -10.79
CA HIS A 72 1.04 23.74 -11.63
C HIS A 72 0.70 24.27 -13.03
N LEU A 73 -0.44 23.85 -13.61
CA LEU A 73 -0.85 24.29 -14.94
C LEU A 73 -1.44 25.71 -14.95
N ILE A 74 -2.32 26.01 -14.01
CA ILE A 74 -3.16 27.22 -14.05
C ILE A 74 -2.62 28.32 -13.14
N ILE A 75 -2.18 27.98 -11.93
CA ILE A 75 -1.78 28.95 -10.90
C ILE A 75 -0.29 29.28 -11.02
N LEU A 76 0.57 28.26 -10.89
CA LEU A 76 2.02 28.43 -10.89
C LEU A 76 2.62 28.57 -12.29
N LYS A 77 1.94 28.01 -13.31
CA LYS A 77 2.33 28.07 -14.74
C LYS A 77 3.72 27.51 -15.03
N ASP A 78 4.14 26.51 -14.26
CA ASP A 78 5.42 25.80 -14.38
C ASP A 78 5.23 24.32 -14.78
N PHE A 79 4.02 23.94 -15.19
CA PHE A 79 3.66 22.57 -15.52
C PHE A 79 4.55 21.95 -16.61
N THR A 80 5.03 20.73 -16.34
CA THR A 80 5.65 19.86 -17.36
C THR A 80 5.03 18.47 -17.28
N PHE A 81 4.61 17.93 -18.44
CA PHE A 81 3.98 16.60 -18.49
C PHE A 81 4.91 15.50 -17.96
N LYS A 82 6.20 15.56 -18.30
CA LYS A 82 7.21 14.61 -17.82
C LYS A 82 7.39 14.69 -16.31
N GLY A 83 7.38 15.89 -15.73
CA GLY A 83 7.48 16.09 -14.28
C GLY A 83 6.26 15.48 -13.57
N ASN A 84 5.07 15.86 -14.03
CA ASN A 84 3.79 15.41 -13.46
C ASN A 84 3.65 13.87 -13.51
N LEU A 85 3.97 13.25 -14.65
CA LEU A 85 3.93 11.80 -14.79
C LEU A 85 4.98 11.10 -13.90
N LYS A 86 6.20 11.64 -13.83
CA LYS A 86 7.25 11.11 -12.97
C LYS A 86 6.82 11.14 -11.50
N GLU A 87 6.21 12.23 -11.06
CA GLU A 87 5.74 12.37 -9.69
C GLU A 87 4.61 11.38 -9.36
N LEU A 88 3.64 11.23 -10.25
CA LEU A 88 2.57 10.22 -10.11
C LEU A 88 3.15 8.80 -9.95
N ILE A 89 4.06 8.41 -10.85
CA ILE A 89 4.71 7.09 -10.80
C ILE A 89 5.51 6.93 -9.49
N THR A 90 6.19 7.99 -9.04
CA THR A 90 6.97 7.97 -7.80
C THR A 90 6.05 7.77 -6.59
N LYS A 91 4.97 8.55 -6.48
CA LYS A 91 3.99 8.44 -5.39
C LYS A 91 3.36 7.05 -5.35
N LEU A 92 2.90 6.53 -6.49
CA LEU A 92 2.35 5.17 -6.60
C LEU A 92 3.34 4.11 -6.13
N SER A 93 4.60 4.22 -6.56
CA SER A 93 5.63 3.23 -6.22
C SER A 93 5.95 3.26 -4.72
N ILE A 94 6.17 4.45 -4.15
CA ILE A 94 6.53 4.61 -2.73
C ILE A 94 5.38 4.17 -1.82
N ILE A 95 4.15 4.55 -2.13
CA ILE A 95 2.96 4.13 -1.38
C ILE A 95 2.79 2.62 -1.42
N SER A 96 2.92 2.01 -2.60
CA SER A 96 2.77 0.55 -2.75
C SER A 96 3.82 -0.20 -1.95
N MET A 97 5.11 0.17 -2.09
CA MET A 97 6.20 -0.46 -1.35
C MET A 97 6.09 -0.22 0.17
N GLY A 98 5.82 1.03 0.56
CA GLY A 98 5.70 1.42 1.96
C GLY A 98 4.55 0.72 2.67
N PHE A 99 3.37 0.67 2.05
CA PHE A 99 2.20 0.00 2.62
C PHE A 99 2.42 -1.50 2.79
N ILE A 100 3.08 -2.18 1.83
CA ILE A 100 3.43 -3.60 1.98
C ILE A 100 4.38 -3.80 3.16
N ILE A 101 5.47 -3.04 3.23
CA ILE A 101 6.47 -3.16 4.32
C ILE A 101 5.80 -2.92 5.68
N LEU A 102 5.03 -1.85 5.81
CA LEU A 102 4.34 -1.50 7.05
C LEU A 102 3.25 -2.51 7.42
N SER A 103 2.55 -3.08 6.44
CA SER A 103 1.56 -4.15 6.67
C SER A 103 2.20 -5.41 7.22
N VAL A 104 3.39 -5.77 6.73
CA VAL A 104 4.15 -6.91 7.27
C VAL A 104 4.54 -6.65 8.72
N ILE A 105 5.02 -5.44 9.05
CA ILE A 105 5.33 -5.07 10.44
C ILE A 105 4.07 -5.12 11.31
N ASN A 106 2.94 -4.59 10.83
CA ASN A 106 1.67 -4.64 11.54
C ASN A 106 1.25 -6.08 11.85
N LYS A 107 1.45 -6.99 10.90
CA LYS A 107 1.14 -8.42 11.10
C LYS A 107 2.02 -9.07 12.17
N VAL A 108 3.29 -8.68 12.27
CA VAL A 108 4.22 -9.14 13.32
C VAL A 108 3.80 -8.62 14.69
N LEU A 109 3.27 -7.39 14.77
CA LEU A 109 2.84 -6.75 16.02
C LEU A 109 1.41 -7.12 16.44
N GLU A 110 0.59 -7.65 15.53
CA GLU A 110 -0.81 -8.01 15.76
C GLU A 110 -1.06 -8.87 17.02
N PRO A 111 -0.20 -9.85 17.39
CA PRO A 111 -0.40 -10.66 18.60
C PRO A 111 -0.33 -9.87 19.91
N ILE A 112 0.19 -8.63 19.89
CA ILE A 112 0.32 -7.79 21.07
C ILE A 112 -0.90 -6.86 21.15
N GLU A 113 -1.82 -7.10 22.09
CA GLU A 113 -3.12 -6.42 22.18
C GLU A 113 -3.02 -4.88 22.13
N PHE A 114 -2.03 -4.31 22.81
CA PHE A 114 -1.79 -2.86 22.80
C PHE A 114 -1.48 -2.30 21.40
N PHE A 115 -0.71 -3.03 20.59
CA PHE A 115 -0.27 -2.54 19.27
C PHE A 115 -1.27 -2.84 18.15
N LYS A 116 -2.16 -3.83 18.34
CA LYS A 116 -3.06 -4.32 17.30
C LYS A 116 -3.89 -3.21 16.63
N SER A 117 -4.53 -2.35 17.42
CA SER A 117 -5.36 -1.27 16.89
C SER A 117 -4.54 -0.02 16.55
N TYR A 118 -3.63 0.36 17.46
CA TYR A 118 -2.82 1.57 17.33
C TYR A 118 -1.93 1.56 16.08
N PHE A 119 -1.17 0.48 15.88
CA PHE A 119 -0.22 0.41 14.77
C PHE A 119 -0.94 0.32 13.42
N SER A 120 -2.07 -0.39 13.36
CA SER A 120 -2.90 -0.46 12.15
C SER A 120 -3.37 0.93 11.70
N VAL A 121 -3.90 1.73 12.64
CA VAL A 121 -4.31 3.12 12.37
C VAL A 121 -3.12 3.98 11.97
N LEU A 122 -1.98 3.85 12.65
CA LEU A 122 -0.77 4.59 12.35
C LEU A 122 -0.29 4.34 10.91
N VAL A 123 -0.24 3.07 10.49
CA VAL A 123 0.15 2.68 9.12
C VAL A 123 -0.80 3.28 8.09
N GLN A 124 -2.11 3.18 8.33
CA GLN A 124 -3.11 3.75 7.42
C GLN A 124 -2.97 5.28 7.32
N LEU A 125 -2.73 5.97 8.44
CA LEU A 125 -2.51 7.42 8.47
C LEU A 125 -1.24 7.82 7.72
N MET A 126 -0.11 7.17 7.97
CA MET A 126 1.15 7.44 7.27
C MET A 126 0.99 7.31 5.74
N VAL A 127 0.30 6.27 5.31
CA VAL A 127 0.12 5.97 3.88
C VAL A 127 -0.85 6.92 3.21
N ILE A 128 -1.99 7.25 3.85
CA ILE A 128 -3.01 8.13 3.26
C ILE A 128 -2.62 9.61 3.31
N LEU A 129 -1.90 10.03 4.36
CA LEU A 129 -1.47 11.43 4.51
C LEU A 129 -0.31 11.78 3.57
N TYR A 130 0.44 10.81 3.04
CA TYR A 130 1.47 11.09 2.06
C TYR A 130 0.92 11.81 0.79
N PRO A 131 -0.08 11.27 0.06
CA PRO A 131 -0.76 12.02 -0.99
C PRO A 131 -1.78 13.03 -0.44
N GLY A 132 -2.41 12.73 0.70
CA GLY A 132 -3.46 13.58 1.28
C GLY A 132 -2.96 14.96 1.72
N ALA A 133 -1.77 15.04 2.32
CA ALA A 133 -1.18 16.30 2.75
C ALA A 133 -0.84 17.22 1.57
N THR A 134 -0.36 16.64 0.46
CA THR A 134 -0.08 17.39 -0.78
C THR A 134 -1.37 17.89 -1.40
N ALA A 135 -2.40 17.03 -1.51
CA ALA A 135 -3.73 17.44 -1.96
C ALA A 135 -4.28 18.60 -1.12
N LEU A 136 -4.23 18.48 0.20
CA LEU A 136 -4.68 19.52 1.14
C LEU A 136 -3.88 20.82 0.99
N THR A 137 -2.57 20.74 0.79
CA THR A 137 -1.73 21.91 0.54
C THR A 137 -2.14 22.60 -0.76
N ASN A 138 -2.36 21.83 -1.83
CA ASN A 138 -2.83 22.35 -3.11
C ASN A 138 -4.23 22.95 -3.02
N MET A 139 -5.15 22.37 -2.23
CA MET A 139 -6.46 23.00 -1.94
C MET A 139 -6.29 24.34 -1.23
N SER A 140 -5.35 24.43 -0.28
CA SER A 140 -5.05 25.70 0.42
C SER A 140 -4.54 26.76 -0.56
N VAL A 141 -3.68 26.39 -1.50
CA VAL A 141 -3.22 27.27 -2.59
C VAL A 141 -4.40 27.74 -3.44
N VAL A 142 -5.25 26.83 -3.90
CA VAL A 142 -6.43 27.15 -4.73
C VAL A 142 -7.40 28.09 -4.00
N THR A 143 -7.58 27.92 -2.70
CA THR A 143 -8.55 28.69 -1.90
C THR A 143 -7.97 29.94 -1.24
N GLY A 144 -6.68 30.22 -1.43
CA GLY A 144 -5.99 31.32 -0.75
C GLY A 144 -5.97 31.15 0.78
N GLY A 145 -5.80 29.91 1.27
CA GLY A 145 -5.68 29.58 2.69
C GLY A 145 -7.00 29.41 3.45
N ARG A 146 -8.15 29.41 2.76
CA ARG A 146 -9.46 29.22 3.40
C ARG A 146 -9.74 27.76 3.74
N PHE A 147 -9.27 26.83 2.92
CA PHE A 147 -9.46 25.40 3.13
C PHE A 147 -8.29 24.55 2.62
N PRO A 148 -7.72 23.65 3.46
CA PRO A 148 -7.89 23.61 4.91
C PRO A 148 -7.19 24.81 5.59
N PRO A 149 -7.54 25.13 6.84
CA PRO A 149 -6.83 26.16 7.61
C PRO A 149 -5.37 25.75 7.85
N SER A 150 -4.46 26.73 7.92
CA SER A 150 -3.02 26.50 8.14
C SER A 150 -2.72 25.65 9.38
N GLY A 151 -3.47 25.86 10.46
CA GLY A 151 -3.31 25.08 11.69
C GLY A 151 -3.55 23.58 11.51
N LEU A 152 -4.35 23.15 10.52
CA LEU A 152 -4.48 21.71 10.19
C LEU A 152 -3.25 21.21 9.41
N LEU A 153 -2.75 22.00 8.45
CA LEU A 153 -1.54 21.66 7.70
C LEU A 153 -0.32 21.54 8.62
N ASP A 154 -0.21 22.42 9.61
CA ASP A 154 0.86 22.39 10.62
C ASP A 154 0.81 21.12 11.47
N LYS A 155 -0.39 20.66 11.86
CA LYS A 155 -0.55 19.39 12.58
C LYS A 155 -0.13 18.19 11.76
N ILE A 156 -0.55 18.14 10.50
CA ILE A 156 -0.14 17.07 9.56
C ILE A 156 1.38 17.08 9.39
N LYS A 157 1.99 18.26 9.28
CA LYS A 157 3.44 18.41 9.21
C LYS A 157 4.15 17.92 10.47
N ASN A 158 3.60 18.20 11.66
CA ASN A 158 4.15 17.70 12.91
C ASN A 158 4.08 16.17 12.98
N PHE A 159 2.93 15.59 12.66
CA PHE A 159 2.76 14.14 12.54
C PHE A 159 3.75 13.51 11.55
N HIS A 160 4.01 14.13 10.40
CA HIS A 160 5.01 13.63 9.45
C HIS A 160 6.43 13.60 10.03
N ASN A 161 6.77 14.52 10.93
CA ASN A 161 8.09 14.59 11.53
C ASN A 161 8.24 13.66 12.75
N SER A 162 7.18 13.51 13.54
CA SER A 162 7.19 12.76 14.81
C SER A 162 6.73 11.31 14.66
N GLY A 163 5.80 11.04 13.74
CA GLY A 163 5.03 9.79 13.69
C GLY A 163 4.03 9.63 14.83
N ASP A 164 3.75 10.69 15.60
CA ASP A 164 2.89 10.64 16.78
C ASP A 164 1.45 11.09 16.46
N ILE A 165 0.49 10.19 16.62
CA ILE A 165 -0.94 10.45 16.36
C ILE A 165 -1.46 11.61 17.22
N ASP A 166 -0.86 11.86 18.38
CA ASP A 166 -1.27 12.95 19.27
C ASP A 166 -1.05 14.34 18.67
N ASP A 167 -0.14 14.48 17.71
CA ASP A 167 0.05 15.73 16.96
C ASP A 167 -1.17 16.13 16.12
N LEU A 168 -2.04 15.17 15.80
CA LEU A 168 -3.27 15.42 15.05
C LEU A 168 -4.43 15.88 15.95
N LYS A 169 -4.32 15.69 17.28
CA LYS A 169 -5.39 16.02 18.23
C LYS A 169 -5.55 17.54 18.41
N SER A 170 -6.73 17.97 18.86
CA SER A 170 -6.92 19.35 19.36
C SER A 170 -6.39 19.44 20.78
N LYS A 171 -5.54 20.44 21.07
CA LYS A 171 -5.08 20.78 22.43
C LYS A 171 -6.21 21.21 23.40
N LYS A 172 -7.48 20.98 23.07
CA LYS A 172 -8.64 21.43 23.86
C LYS A 172 -9.19 20.38 24.83
N ASP A 173 -8.69 19.15 24.81
CA ASP A 173 -9.28 18.03 25.56
C ASP A 173 -8.43 17.56 26.76
N GLU A 174 -7.53 18.42 27.27
CA GLU A 174 -7.00 18.29 28.63
C GLU A 174 -7.80 19.22 29.56
N LYS A 175 -8.84 18.68 30.19
CA LYS A 175 -9.43 19.20 31.42
C LYS A 175 -9.50 18.09 32.45
#